data_AF-A0A1F9A4G2-F1
#
_entry.id   AF-A0A1F9A4G2-F1
#
_cell.length_a   1.000
_cell.length_b   1.000
_cell.length_c   1.000
_cell.angle_alpha   90.00
_cell.angle_beta   90.00
_cell.angle_gamma   90.00
#
_symmetry.space_group_name_H-M   'P 1'
#
loop_
_entity.id
_entity.type
_entity.pdbx_description
1 polymer ?
#
loop_
_entity_poly.entity_id
_entity_poly.type
_entity_poly.pdbx_seq_one_letter_code
_entity_poly.pdbx_strand_id
1 'polypeptide(L)'
;MDEKKVYQEKMQEQLKEWAAKIDALLAKAEKADAKAKSKYQEQIHEVQEKKKLAEEKLHELIGSGEETWGEVKEAFEKISVDVRVAFKKFLHGEETR
;
A
#
# COMPACT_ATOMS: atom_id res chain seq x y z
N MET A 1 -19.00 18.31 6.73
CA MET A 1 -18.41 16.99 6.48
C MET A 1 -17.17 16.91 7.34
N ASP A 2 -17.07 15.90 8.19
CA ASP A 2 -15.89 15.68 9.02
C ASP A 2 -14.70 15.31 8.12
N GLU A 3 -13.65 16.14 8.11
CA GLU A 3 -12.44 15.92 7.31
C GLU A 3 -11.84 14.53 7.58
N LYS A 4 -11.91 14.10 8.84
CA LYS A 4 -11.55 12.75 9.28
C LYS A 4 -12.31 11.64 8.56
N LYS A 5 -13.64 11.76 8.38
CA LYS A 5 -14.44 10.73 7.69
C LYS A 5 -14.05 10.63 6.22
N VAL A 6 -13.91 11.78 5.55
CA VAL A 6 -13.47 11.82 4.15
C VAL A 6 -12.10 11.17 4.00
N TYR A 7 -11.19 11.44 4.93
CA TYR A 7 -9.87 10.83 4.93
C TYR A 7 -9.92 9.32 5.21
N GLN A 8 -10.77 8.87 6.14
CA GLN A 8 -10.99 7.45 6.43
C GLN A 8 -11.46 6.68 5.19
N GLU A 9 -12.42 7.22 4.44
CA GLU A 9 -12.91 6.63 3.18
C GLU A 9 -11.79 6.55 2.14
N LYS A 10 -11.01 7.64 2.00
CA LYS A 10 -9.85 7.68 1.09
C LYS A 10 -8.76 6.67 1.45
N MET A 11 -8.52 6.43 2.74
CA MET A 11 -7.58 5.39 3.20
C MET A 11 -8.12 4.00 2.86
N GLN A 12 -9.40 3.73 3.11
CA GLN A 12 -10.06 2.48 2.76
C GLN A 12 -9.97 2.18 1.26
N GLU A 13 -10.23 3.16 0.41
CA GLU A 13 -10.11 3.02 -1.04
C GLU A 13 -8.68 2.70 -1.47
N GLN A 14 -7.68 3.39 -0.92
CA GLN A 14 -6.28 3.10 -1.22
C GLN A 14 -5.86 1.70 -0.77
N LEU A 15 -6.30 1.25 0.40
CA LEU A 15 -6.05 -0.12 0.89
C LEU A 15 -6.66 -1.17 -0.04
N LYS A 16 -7.88 -0.93 -0.55
CA LYS A 16 -8.53 -1.77 -1.56
C LYS A 16 -7.74 -1.77 -2.88
N GLU A 17 -7.26 -0.61 -3.33
CA GLU A 17 -6.43 -0.50 -4.52
C GLU A 17 -5.14 -1.32 -4.38
N TRP A 18 -4.46 -1.22 -3.23
CA TRP A 18 -3.23 -1.98 -2.98
C TRP A 18 -3.50 -3.48 -2.93
N ALA A 19 -4.61 -3.92 -2.33
CA ALA A 19 -5.03 -5.32 -2.34
C ALA A 19 -5.22 -5.84 -3.77
N ALA A 20 -5.94 -5.08 -4.62
CA ALA A 20 -6.14 -5.45 -6.02
C ALA A 20 -4.82 -5.50 -6.81
N LYS A 21 -3.90 -4.56 -6.54
CA LYS A 21 -2.57 -4.57 -7.17
C LYS A 21 -1.72 -5.75 -6.70
N ILE A 22 -1.76 -6.11 -5.41
CA ILE A 22 -1.09 -7.30 -4.87
C ILE A 22 -1.61 -8.56 -5.56
N ASP A 23 -2.93 -8.70 -5.71
CA ASP A 23 -3.55 -9.84 -6.39
C ASP A 23 -3.09 -9.93 -7.86
N ALA A 24 -3.06 -8.79 -8.56
CA ALA A 24 -2.53 -8.73 -9.92
C ALA A 24 -1.04 -9.09 -10.01
N LEU A 25 -0.22 -8.65 -9.04
CA LEU A 25 1.20 -9.03 -8.96
C LEU A 25 1.37 -10.51 -8.65
N LEU A 26 0.56 -11.09 -7.75
CA LEU A 26 0.55 -12.52 -7.44
C LEU A 26 0.25 -13.34 -8.70
N ALA A 27 -0.81 -12.99 -9.42
CA ALA A 27 -1.19 -13.66 -10.66
C ALA A 27 -0.09 -13.56 -11.74
N LYS A 28 0.62 -12.43 -11.81
CA LYS A 28 1.80 -12.27 -12.68
C LYS A 28 2.97 -13.12 -12.20
N ALA A 29 3.22 -13.18 -10.90
CA ALA A 29 4.29 -13.98 -10.29
C ALA A 29 4.12 -15.47 -10.57
N GLU A 30 2.88 -15.97 -10.55
CA GLU A 30 2.56 -17.36 -10.86
C GLU A 30 2.79 -17.71 -12.33
N LYS A 31 2.61 -16.74 -13.24
CA LYS A 31 2.86 -16.91 -14.68
C LYS A 31 4.31 -16.64 -15.08
N ALA A 32 5.10 -16.02 -14.20
CA ALA A 32 6.47 -15.63 -14.48
C ALA A 32 7.48 -16.72 -14.13
N ASP A 33 8.64 -16.71 -14.79
CA ASP A 33 9.74 -17.63 -14.48
C ASP A 33 10.24 -17.50 -13.05
N ALA A 34 10.90 -18.54 -12.52
CA ALA A 34 11.39 -18.59 -11.13
C ALA A 34 12.18 -17.34 -10.69
N LYS A 35 13.01 -16.76 -11.59
CA LYS A 35 13.77 -15.54 -11.32
C LYS A 35 12.88 -14.31 -11.17
N ALA A 36 11.84 -14.20 -12.00
CA ALA A 36 10.88 -13.11 -11.93
C ALA A 36 9.93 -13.30 -10.74
N LYS A 37 9.45 -14.53 -10.49
CA LYS A 37 8.61 -14.88 -9.34
C LYS A 37 9.22 -14.43 -8.02
N SER A 38 10.53 -14.64 -7.81
CA SER A 38 11.22 -14.15 -6.61
C SER A 38 11.14 -12.63 -6.45
N LYS A 39 11.40 -11.87 -7.54
CA LYS A 39 11.24 -10.40 -7.53
C LYS A 39 9.80 -9.97 -7.25
N TYR A 40 8.83 -10.64 -7.85
CA TYR A 40 7.42 -10.36 -7.58
C TYR A 40 7.08 -10.62 -6.12
N GLN A 41 7.52 -11.75 -5.55
CA GLN A 41 7.25 -12.09 -4.14
C GLN A 41 7.85 -11.08 -3.17
N GLU A 42 9.07 -10.59 -3.41
CA GLU A 42 9.69 -9.53 -2.61
C GLU A 42 8.84 -8.25 -2.62
N GLN A 43 8.38 -7.83 -3.80
CA GLN A 43 7.53 -6.65 -3.97
C GLN A 43 6.15 -6.81 -3.33
N ILE A 44 5.53 -7.98 -3.53
CA ILE A 44 4.26 -8.34 -2.91
C ILE A 44 4.38 -8.26 -1.40
N HIS A 45 5.46 -8.82 -0.83
CA HIS A 45 5.72 -8.77 0.60
C HIS A 45 5.85 -7.31 1.10
N GLU A 46 6.66 -6.49 0.43
CA GLU A 46 6.86 -5.09 0.82
C GLU A 46 5.54 -4.29 0.81
N VAL A 47 4.73 -4.44 -0.25
CA VAL A 47 3.43 -3.75 -0.36
C VAL A 47 2.42 -4.32 0.65
N GLN A 48 2.45 -5.62 0.92
CA GLN A 48 1.57 -6.27 1.89
C GLN A 48 1.86 -5.81 3.32
N GLU A 49 3.13 -5.68 3.71
CA GLU A 49 3.52 -5.12 5.01
C GLU A 49 3.05 -3.67 5.16
N LYS A 50 3.27 -2.85 4.12
CA LYS A 50 2.79 -1.46 4.07
C LYS A 50 1.26 -1.38 4.18
N LYS A 51 0.52 -2.23 3.46
CA LYS A 51 -0.94 -2.33 3.55
C LYS A 51 -1.37 -2.62 4.99
N LYS A 52 -0.74 -3.59 5.64
CA LYS A 52 -1.06 -3.96 7.02
C LYS A 52 -0.82 -2.79 7.97
N LEU A 53 0.32 -2.11 7.84
CA LEU A 53 0.64 -0.93 8.65
C LEU A 53 -0.40 0.18 8.45
N ALA A 54 -0.85 0.39 7.21
CA ALA A 54 -1.88 1.36 6.87
C ALA A 54 -3.28 0.97 7.38
N GLU A 55 -3.62 -0.33 7.45
CA GLU A 55 -4.84 -0.82 8.09
C GLU A 55 -4.83 -0.56 9.60
N GLU A 56 -3.69 -0.77 10.26
CA GLU A 56 -3.52 -0.43 11.68
C GLU A 56 -3.69 1.07 11.91
N LYS A 57 -3.10 1.91 11.04
CA LYS A 57 -3.27 3.36 11.09
C LYS A 57 -4.71 3.78 10.86
N LEU A 58 -5.45 3.13 9.97
CA LEU A 58 -6.88 3.40 9.79
C LEU A 58 -7.68 3.09 11.06
N HIS A 59 -7.38 1.96 11.71
CA HIS A 59 -8.06 1.59 12.95
C HIS A 59 -7.76 2.59 14.08
N GLU A 60 -6.50 3.03 14.17
CA GLU A 60 -6.07 4.11 15.05
C GLU A 60 -6.83 5.40 14.73
N LEU A 61 -6.91 5.82 13.45
CA LEU A 61 -7.67 6.99 13.01
C LEU A 61 -9.10 6.95 13.55
N ILE A 62 -9.80 5.81 13.40
CA ILE A 62 -11.20 5.66 13.83
C ILE A 62 -11.33 5.96 15.34
N GLY A 63 -10.44 5.42 16.16
CA GLY A 63 -10.40 5.64 17.61
C GLY A 63 -9.79 6.98 18.06
N SER A 64 -8.98 7.62 17.22
CA SER A 64 -8.27 8.87 17.49
C SER A 64 -9.20 10.09 17.57
N GLY A 65 -8.88 11.04 18.45
CA GLY A 65 -9.54 12.35 18.50
C GLY A 65 -9.04 13.32 17.41
N GLU A 66 -9.71 14.47 17.28
CA GLU A 66 -9.38 15.54 16.31
C GLU A 66 -7.96 16.14 16.48
N GLU A 67 -7.32 15.93 17.62
CA GLU A 67 -5.94 16.38 17.85
C GLU A 67 -4.89 15.37 17.35
N THR A 68 -5.24 14.08 17.33
CA THR A 68 -4.30 12.97 17.05
C THR A 68 -4.37 12.42 15.62
N TRP A 69 -5.46 12.68 14.89
CA TRP A 69 -5.63 12.13 13.54
C TRP A 69 -4.67 12.71 12.49
N GLY A 70 -4.09 13.89 12.76
CA GLY A 70 -3.08 14.52 11.89
C GLY A 70 -1.81 13.67 11.78
N GLU A 71 -1.31 13.13 12.89
CA GLU A 71 -0.15 12.24 12.92
C GLU A 71 -0.42 10.93 12.18
N VAL A 72 -1.63 10.38 12.35
CA VAL A 72 -2.07 9.17 11.67
C VAL A 72 -2.13 9.37 10.16
N LYS A 73 -2.63 10.54 9.73
CA LYS A 73 -2.65 10.97 8.33
C LYS A 73 -1.23 11.06 7.77
N GLU A 74 -0.30 11.74 8.44
CA GLU A 74 1.09 11.85 7.97
C GLU A 74 1.76 10.47 7.85
N ALA A 75 1.53 9.59 8.83
CA ALA A 75 2.04 8.23 8.79
C ALA A 75 1.48 7.47 7.58
N PHE A 76 0.18 7.57 7.31
CA PHE A 76 -0.44 6.93 6.15
C PHE A 76 0.07 7.50 4.82
N GLU A 77 0.25 8.82 4.72
CA GLU A 77 0.80 9.45 3.52
C GLU A 77 2.22 8.95 3.23
N LYS A 78 3.06 8.80 4.27
CA LYS A 78 4.39 8.18 4.12
C LYS A 78 4.29 6.76 3.59
N ILE A 79 3.43 5.92 4.16
CA ILE A 79 3.21 4.54 3.69
C ILE A 79 2.77 4.54 2.22
N SER A 80 1.83 5.42 1.84
CA SER A 80 1.32 5.52 0.46
C SER A 80 2.40 5.93 -0.54
N VAL A 81 3.26 6.89 -0.18
CA VAL A 81 4.44 7.25 -0.98
C VAL A 81 5.36 6.04 -1.11
N ASP A 82 5.64 5.33 -0.02
CA ASP A 82 6.54 4.17 -0.03
C ASP A 82 5.99 3.03 -0.91
N VAL A 83 4.67 2.77 -0.87
CA VAL A 83 4.01 1.81 -1.78
C VAL A 83 4.16 2.25 -3.23
N ARG A 84 3.90 3.53 -3.54
CA ARG A 84 4.05 4.04 -4.91
C ARG A 84 5.48 3.93 -5.42
N VAL A 85 6.46 4.17 -4.55
CA VAL A 85 7.88 4.00 -4.88
C VAL A 85 8.21 2.54 -5.16
N ALA A 86 7.71 1.60 -4.34
CA ALA A 86 7.85 0.17 -4.56
C ALA A 86 7.35 -0.24 -5.96
N PHE A 87 6.11 0.14 -6.27
CA PHE A 87 5.50 -0.11 -7.59
C PHE A 87 6.28 0.52 -8.74
N LYS A 88 6.75 1.77 -8.59
CA LYS A 88 7.58 2.42 -9.63
C LYS A 88 8.89 1.69 -9.86
N LYS A 89 9.59 1.30 -8.80
CA LYS A 89 10.84 0.53 -8.89
C LYS A 89 10.60 -0.80 -9.62
N PHE A 90 9.48 -1.45 -9.34
CA PHE A 90 9.11 -2.68 -10.01
C PHE A 90 8.92 -2.49 -11.53
N LEU A 91 8.14 -1.47 -11.93
CA LEU A 91 7.88 -1.18 -13.35
C LEU A 91 9.15 -0.78 -14.12
N HIS A 92 10.01 0.08 -13.55
CA HIS A 92 11.28 0.46 -14.19
C HIS A 92 12.33 -0.66 -14.20
N GLY A 93 12.27 -1.59 -13.25
CA GLY A 93 13.14 -2.78 -13.22
C GLY A 93 12.86 -3.78 -14.35
N GLU A 94 11.75 -3.61 -15.08
CA GLU A 94 11.40 -4.36 -16.29
C GLU A 94 11.95 -3.68 -17.57
N GLU A 95 12.13 -2.36 -17.58
CA GLU A 95 12.65 -1.58 -18.74
C GLU A 95 14.18 -1.60 -18.89
N THR A 96 14.94 -1.96 -17.85
CA THR A 96 16.42 -1.95 -17.87
C THR A 96 17.05 -3.29 -18.27
N ARG A 97 16.31 -4.16 -18.98
CA ARG A 97 16.79 -5.49 -19.34
C ARG A 97 16.77 -5.76 -20.83
#